data_AF-A0A7T3FVB7-F1
#
_entry.id   AF-A0A7T3FVB7-F1
#
_cell.length_a   1.000
_cell.length_b   1.000
_cell.length_c   1.000
_cell.angle_alpha   90.00
_cell.angle_beta   90.00
_cell.angle_gamma   90.00
#
_symmetry.space_group_name_H-M   'P 1'
#
loop_
_entity.id
_entity.type
_entity.pdbx_description
1 polymer ?
#
loop_
_entity_poly.entity_id
_entity_poly.type
_entity_poly.pdbx_seq_one_letter_code
_entity_poly.pdbx_strand_id
1 'polypeptide(L)'
;MTHLYAIQRDILEFLDDRASADTTAIRRQLAYTADVSVTYDALVPHLDQLEDDGYIQSVGADEPGSTYYRQAEAAAVQPQTASD
;
A
#
# COMPACT_ATOMS: atom_id res chain seq x y z
N MET A 1 0.75 -20.07 -4.51
CA MET A 1 1.57 -18.98 -5.10
C MET A 1 0.60 -17.99 -5.70
N THR A 2 0.30 -16.91 -4.99
CA THR A 2 -0.51 -15.82 -5.53
C THR A 2 0.36 -15.06 -6.53
N HIS A 3 -0.10 -14.94 -7.78
CA HIS A 3 0.62 -14.20 -8.80
C HIS A 3 0.32 -12.71 -8.64
N LEU A 4 1.36 -11.89 -8.43
CA LEU A 4 1.21 -10.44 -8.34
C LEU A 4 1.29 -9.80 -9.72
N TYR A 5 0.32 -8.94 -10.05
CA TYR A 5 0.36 -8.08 -11.23
C TYR A 5 1.52 -7.09 -11.15
N ALA A 6 1.95 -6.54 -12.30
CA ALA A 6 3.01 -5.53 -12.34
C ALA A 6 2.66 -4.31 -11.46
N ILE A 7 1.45 -3.77 -11.62
CA ILE A 7 0.94 -2.66 -10.81
C ILE A 7 1.00 -2.95 -9.31
N GLN A 8 0.68 -4.19 -8.89
CA GLN A 8 0.74 -4.57 -7.48
C GLN A 8 2.18 -4.57 -6.93
N ARG A 9 3.15 -5.02 -7.73
CA ARG A 9 4.56 -4.99 -7.32
C ARG A 9 5.06 -3.56 -7.20
N ASP A 10 4.71 -2.70 -8.14
CA ASP A 10 5.07 -1.28 -8.11
C ASP A 10 4.46 -0.57 -6.89
N ILE A 11 3.22 -0.93 -6.51
CA ILE A 11 2.60 -0.43 -5.27
C ILE A 11 3.41 -0.86 -4.05
N LEU A 12 3.80 -2.14 -3.97
CA LEU A 12 4.57 -2.65 -2.82
C LEU A 12 5.96 -2.02 -2.74
N GLU A 13 6.65 -1.89 -3.88
CA GLU A 13 7.95 -1.20 -3.96
C GLU A 13 7.82 0.26 -3.51
N PHE A 14 6.78 0.97 -3.96
CA PHE A 14 6.54 2.34 -3.54
C PHE A 14 6.26 2.49 -2.04
N LEU A 15 5.61 1.51 -1.42
CA LEU A 15 5.29 1.52 0.00
C LEU A 15 6.43 1.01 0.88
N ASP A 16 7.43 0.32 0.33
CA ASP A 16 8.55 -0.30 1.07
C ASP A 16 9.37 0.74 1.84
N ASP A 17 9.65 1.88 1.19
CA ASP A 17 10.49 2.95 1.76
C ASP A 17 9.69 3.99 2.58
N ARG A 18 8.42 3.70 2.93
CA ARG A 18 7.49 4.73 3.42
C ARG A 18 6.63 4.25 4.59
N ALA A 19 6.35 5.18 5.51
CA ALA A 19 5.45 4.90 6.63
C ALA A 19 3.98 4.67 6.19
N SER A 20 3.50 5.43 5.20
CA SER A 20 2.22 5.24 4.51
C SER A 20 2.11 6.17 3.29
N ALA A 21 1.13 5.91 2.42
CA ALA A 21 0.76 6.80 1.32
C ALA A 21 -0.74 6.73 1.03
N ASP A 22 -1.34 7.86 0.65
CA ASP A 22 -2.72 7.88 0.18
C ASP A 22 -2.86 7.39 -1.27
N THR A 23 -4.09 7.09 -1.69
CA THR A 23 -4.39 6.64 -3.06
C THR A 23 -3.92 7.65 -4.13
N THR A 24 -3.92 8.95 -3.83
CA THR A 24 -3.46 9.99 -4.78
C THR A 24 -1.96 9.87 -5.03
N ALA A 25 -1.17 9.72 -3.97
CA ALA A 25 0.26 9.56 -4.02
C ALA A 25 0.66 8.27 -4.73
N ILE A 26 -0.03 7.16 -4.43
CA ILE A 26 0.18 5.86 -5.09
C ILE A 26 -0.10 5.99 -6.59
N ARG A 27 -1.27 6.54 -6.96
CA ARG A 27 -1.63 6.75 -8.37
C ARG A 27 -0.62 7.62 -9.10
N ARG A 28 -0.15 8.70 -8.46
CA ARG A 28 0.83 9.60 -9.05
C ARG A 28 2.17 8.90 -9.31
N GLN A 29 2.62 8.06 -8.38
CA GLN A 29 3.82 7.26 -8.59
C GLN A 29 3.65 6.32 -9.79
N LEU A 30 2.55 5.57 -9.83
CA LEU A 30 2.29 4.62 -10.92
C LEU A 30 2.19 5.32 -12.28
N ALA A 31 1.66 6.55 -12.34
CA ALA A 31 1.63 7.33 -13.57
C ALA A 31 3.02 7.76 -14.07
N TYR A 32 4.05 7.78 -13.20
CA TYR A 32 5.43 8.04 -13.61
C TYR A 32 6.16 6.78 -14.08
N THR A 33 5.77 5.59 -13.59
CA THR A 33 6.45 4.33 -13.87
C THR A 33 5.77 3.50 -14.96
N ALA A 34 4.46 3.63 -15.12
CA ALA A 34 3.69 2.86 -16.09
C ALA A 34 3.64 3.52 -17.46
N ASP A 35 3.74 2.71 -18.52
CA ASP A 35 3.49 3.12 -19.91
C ASP A 35 2.01 3.46 -20.19
N VAL A 36 1.12 3.19 -19.23
CA VAL A 36 -0.33 3.37 -19.34
C VAL A 36 -0.88 4.26 -18.23
N SER A 37 -1.88 5.07 -18.56
CA SER A 37 -2.54 5.92 -17.58
C SER A 37 -3.31 5.09 -16.54
N VAL A 38 -2.93 5.23 -15.27
CA VAL A 38 -3.63 4.58 -14.14
C VAL A 38 -4.73 5.50 -13.61
N THR A 39 -5.98 5.08 -13.76
CA THR A 39 -7.15 5.78 -13.18
C THR A 39 -7.40 5.32 -11.74
N TYR A 40 -8.20 6.08 -10.99
CA TYR A 40 -8.64 5.64 -9.65
C TYR A 40 -9.40 4.32 -9.72
N ASP A 41 -10.35 4.20 -10.66
CA ASP A 41 -11.16 2.98 -10.81
C ASP A 41 -10.34 1.74 -11.16
N ALA A 42 -9.20 1.92 -11.83
CA ALA A 42 -8.27 0.82 -12.12
C ALA A 42 -7.33 0.50 -10.95
N LEU A 43 -7.03 1.49 -10.09
CA LEU A 43 -6.13 1.32 -8.95
C LEU A 43 -6.81 0.64 -7.76
N VAL A 44 -8.05 1.03 -7.44
CA VAL A 44 -8.76 0.55 -6.25
C VAL A 44 -8.83 -0.97 -6.16
N PRO A 45 -9.19 -1.73 -7.22
CA PRO A 45 -9.23 -3.20 -7.14
C PRO A 45 -7.87 -3.84 -6.81
N HIS A 46 -6.76 -3.19 -7.17
CA HIS A 46 -5.44 -3.68 -6.82
C HIS A 46 -5.08 -3.41 -5.36
N LEU A 47 -5.52 -2.28 -4.79
CA LEU A 47 -5.36 -1.98 -3.37
C LEU A 47 -6.20 -2.92 -2.52
N ASP A 48 -7.47 -3.13 -2.88
CA ASP A 48 -8.38 -4.04 -2.18
C ASP A 48 -7.80 -5.46 -2.15
N GLN A 49 -7.35 -5.98 -3.30
CA GLN A 49 -6.74 -7.32 -3.37
C GLN A 49 -5.45 -7.42 -2.54
N LEU A 50 -4.61 -6.38 -2.54
CA LEU A 50 -3.38 -6.39 -1.73
C LEU A 50 -3.67 -6.35 -0.23
N GLU A 51 -4.73 -5.64 0.17
CA GLU A 51 -5.18 -5.60 1.56
C GLU A 51 -5.79 -6.93 1.98
N ASP A 52 -6.67 -7.52 1.15
CA ASP A 52 -7.27 -8.83 1.36
C ASP A 52 -6.23 -9.95 1.46
N ASP A 53 -5.18 -9.89 0.64
CA ASP A 53 -4.06 -10.83 0.67
C ASP A 53 -3.05 -10.54 1.82
N GLY A 54 -3.25 -9.45 2.57
CA GLY A 54 -2.44 -9.08 3.73
C GLY A 54 -1.07 -8.52 3.40
N TYR A 55 -0.86 -8.00 2.20
CA TYR A 55 0.39 -7.33 1.81
C TYR A 55 0.44 -5.86 2.25
N ILE A 56 -0.71 -5.21 2.29
CA ILE A 56 -0.86 -3.83 2.77
C ILE A 56 -1.96 -3.78 3.81
N GLN A 57 -2.04 -2.66 4.51
CA GLN A 57 -3.13 -2.37 5.41
C GLN A 57 -3.52 -0.90 5.30
N SER A 58 -4.82 -0.64 5.33
CA SER A 58 -5.32 0.71 5.51
C SER A 58 -5.00 1.20 6.93
N VAL A 59 -4.42 2.38 7.01
CA VAL A 59 -4.28 3.14 8.27
C VAL A 59 -5.26 4.30 8.17
N GLY A 60 -6.23 4.30 9.09
CA GLY A 60 -7.31 5.27 9.08
C GLY A 60 -6.76 6.70 9.12
N ALA A 61 -7.26 7.56 8.24
CA ALA A 61 -7.22 8.97 8.52
C ALA A 61 -8.26 9.22 9.62
N ASP A 62 -7.81 9.69 10.79
CA ASP A 62 -8.71 10.26 11.80
C ASP A 62 -9.55 11.44 11.22
N GLU A 63 -9.18 11.93 10.03
CA GLU A 63 -9.94 12.91 9.24
C GLU A 63 -10.69 12.28 8.06
N PRO A 64 -11.95 12.69 7.81
CA PRO A 64 -12.67 12.29 6.61
C PRO A 64 -12.01 12.93 5.37
N GLY A 65 -11.44 12.10 4.49
CA GLY A 65 -10.99 12.59 3.18
C GLY A 65 -10.07 11.65 2.39
N SER A 66 -9.21 10.87 3.06
CA SER A 66 -8.21 10.04 2.36
C SER A 66 -7.90 8.76 3.12
N THR A 67 -7.97 7.61 2.45
CA THR A 67 -7.42 6.35 2.96
C THR A 67 -5.91 6.32 2.72
N TYR A 68 -5.15 6.05 3.77
CA TYR A 68 -3.71 5.82 3.69
C TYR A 68 -3.43 4.32 3.76
N TYR A 69 -2.43 3.88 3.00
CA TYR A 69 -1.98 2.49 2.95
C TYR A 69 -0.53 2.41 3.35
N ARG A 70 -0.17 1.34 4.05
CA ARG A 70 1.23 0.97 4.34
C ARG A 70 1.43 -0.51 4.09
N GLN A 71 2.66 -0.94 3.85
CA GLN A 71 2.95 -2.38 3.85
C GLN A 71 2.52 -2.98 5.20
N ALA A 72 1.90 -4.16 5.14
CA ALA A 72 1.69 -4.94 6.35
C ALA A 72 3.07 -5.39 6.84
N GLU A 73 3.42 -5.04 8.08
CA GLU A 73 4.65 -5.56 8.67
C GLU A 73 4.56 -7.09 8.63
N ALA A 74 5.58 -7.75 8.09
CA ALA A 74 5.72 -9.20 8.15
C ALA A 74 5.96 -9.61 9.61
N ALA A 75 4.91 -9.56 10.44
CA ALA A 75 4.94 -9.72 11.89
C ALA A 75 6.31 -9.32 12.46
N ALA A 76 6.67 -8.04 12.33
CA ALA A 76 7.87 -7.56 12.99
C ALA A 76 7.67 -7.86 14.48
N VAL A 77 8.43 -8.83 14.99
CA VAL A 77 8.48 -9.15 16.40
C VAL A 77 8.87 -7.87 17.10
N GLN A 78 7.88 -7.14 17.63
CA GLN A 78 8.15 -5.99 18.47
C GLN A 78 9.02 -6.51 19.62
N PRO A 79 10.26 -6.01 19.80
CA PRO A 79 10.97 -6.29 21.04
C PRO A 79 10.12 -5.62 22.12
N GLN A 80 9.42 -6.43 22.92
CA GLN A 80 8.83 -5.96 24.17
C GLN A 80 9.96 -5.30 24.94
N THR A 81 9.97 -3.97 24.99
CA THR A 81 10.75 -3.25 25.98
C THR A 81 10.12 -3.58 27.31
N ALA A 82 10.61 -4.66 27.91
CA ALA A 82 10.45 -4.93 29.33
C ALA A 82 11.08 -3.73 30.05
N SER A 83 10.22 -2.88 30.61
CA SER A 83 10.63 -1.92 31.61
C SER A 83 11.11 -2.71 32.84
N ASP A 84 12.36 -2.47 33.24
CA ASP A 84 12.84 -2.66 34.62
C ASP A 84 13.56 -1.37 35.04
#